data_AF-A0ABC8J2F3-F1
#
_entry.id   AF-A0ABC8J2F3-F1
#
_cell.length_a   1.000
_cell.length_b   1.000
_cell.length_c   1.000
_cell.angle_alpha   90.00
_cell.angle_beta   90.00
_cell.angle_gamma   90.00
#
_symmetry.space_group_name_H-M   'P 1'
#
loop_
_entity.id
_entity.type
_entity.pdbx_description
1 polymer ?
#
loop_
_entity_poly.entity_id
_entity_poly.type
_entity_poly.pdbx_seq_one_letter_code
_entity_poly.pdbx_strand_id
1 'polypeptide(L)'
;MSEVTLEDCQKNYQNALEQLDDSVSGMLANTHADVDVWLHAAISAIESCDSALVSRVGNDAELSEKNNIFLKLCKNALMINMRLNP
;
A
#
# COMPACT_ATOMS: atom_id res chain seq x y z
N MET A 1 -4.04 7.05 -23.26
CA MET A 1 -4.36 6.74 -21.85
C MET A 1 -4.48 5.22 -21.81
N SER A 2 -3.54 4.51 -21.19
CA SER A 2 -3.68 3.06 -21.02
C SER A 2 -4.81 2.80 -20.01
N GLU A 3 -5.70 1.88 -20.34
CA GLU A 3 -6.72 1.39 -19.41
C GLU A 3 -6.01 0.67 -18.26
N VAL A 4 -6.24 1.10 -17.02
CA VAL A 4 -5.67 0.42 -15.85
C VAL A 4 -6.50 -0.82 -15.59
N THR A 5 -5.86 -1.98 -15.63
CA THR A 5 -6.51 -3.29 -15.62
C THR A 5 -6.45 -3.95 -14.24
N LEU A 6 -7.17 -5.07 -14.08
CA LEU A 6 -6.99 -5.93 -12.89
C LEU A 6 -5.55 -6.46 -12.77
N GLU A 7 -4.82 -6.64 -13.87
CA GLU A 7 -3.40 -7.01 -13.85
C GLU A 7 -2.54 -5.88 -13.26
N ASP A 8 -2.86 -4.62 -13.56
CA ASP A 8 -2.17 -3.48 -12.94
C ASP A 8 -2.45 -3.40 -11.44
N CYS A 9 -3.69 -3.67 -11.02
CA CYS A 9 -4.03 -3.83 -9.61
C CYS A 9 -3.23 -4.95 -8.96
N GLN A 10 -3.15 -6.12 -9.59
CA GLN A 10 -2.37 -7.24 -9.08
C GLN A 10 -0.89 -6.86 -8.93
N LYS A 11 -0.31 -6.18 -9.92
CA LYS A 11 1.08 -5.69 -9.87
C LYS A 11 1.27 -4.66 -8.74
N ASN A 12 0.32 -3.76 -8.55
CA ASN A 12 0.35 -2.80 -7.45
C ASN A 12 0.31 -3.51 -6.09
N TYR A 13 -0.49 -4.57 -5.95
CA TYR A 13 -0.49 -5.40 -4.74
C TYR A 13 0.85 -6.10 -4.52
N GLN A 14 1.48 -6.65 -5.57
CA GLN A 14 2.81 -7.26 -5.47
C GLN A 14 3.86 -6.26 -5.02
N ASN A 15 3.87 -5.06 -5.62
CA ASN A 15 4.76 -3.97 -5.19
C ASN A 15 4.50 -3.60 -3.73
N ALA A 16 3.24 -3.45 -3.33
CA ALA A 16 2.89 -3.09 -1.96
C ALA A 16 3.35 -4.15 -0.94
N LEU A 17 3.29 -5.43 -1.31
CA LEU A 17 3.81 -6.54 -0.49
C LEU A 17 5.34 -6.49 -0.34
N GLU A 18 6.07 -6.21 -1.42
CA GLU A 18 7.52 -6.03 -1.37
C GLU A 18 7.91 -4.87 -0.44
N GLN A 19 7.22 -3.73 -0.55
CA GLN A 19 7.46 -2.58 0.33
C GLN A 19 7.13 -2.88 1.81
N LEU A 20 6.13 -3.73 2.08
CA LEU A 20 5.83 -4.16 3.45
C LEU A 20 6.91 -5.09 4.01
N ASP A 21 7.47 -5.98 3.20
CA ASP A 21 8.58 -6.85 3.61
C ASP A 21 9.84 -6.04 3.94
N ASP A 22 10.17 -5.06 3.09
CA ASP A 22 11.24 -4.09 3.34
C ASP A 22 10.96 -3.30 4.63
N SER A 23 9.72 -2.85 4.85
CA SER A 23 9.31 -2.15 6.08
C SER A 23 9.52 -2.98 7.34
N VAL A 24 9.19 -4.27 7.31
CA VAL A 24 9.45 -5.17 8.44
C VAL A 24 10.95 -5.30 8.69
N SER A 25 11.74 -5.51 7.64
CA SER A 25 13.20 -5.61 7.74
C SER A 25 13.83 -4.32 8.28
N GLY A 26 13.36 -3.15 7.83
CA GLY A 26 13.83 -1.85 8.31
C GLY A 26 13.46 -1.56 9.75
N MET A 27 12.25 -1.93 10.19
CA MET A 27 11.87 -1.81 11.59
C MET A 27 12.80 -2.63 12.49
N LEU A 28 13.17 -3.85 12.08
CA LEU A 28 14.12 -4.70 12.82
C LEU A 28 15.54 -4.12 12.82
N ALA A 29 15.91 -3.41 11.75
CA ALA A 29 17.21 -2.73 11.61
C ALA A 29 17.24 -1.31 12.20
N ASN A 30 16.13 -0.82 12.75
CA ASN A 30 15.92 0.57 13.21
C ASN A 30 16.14 1.64 12.12
N THR A 31 15.90 1.32 10.85
CA THR A 31 15.98 2.27 9.72
C THR A 31 14.65 2.99 9.51
N HIS A 32 14.17 3.67 10.54
CA HIS A 32 12.80 4.22 10.57
C HIS A 32 12.49 5.22 9.45
N ALA A 33 13.47 5.99 8.96
CA ALA A 33 13.26 6.88 7.83
C ALA A 33 12.93 6.10 6.53
N ASP A 34 13.57 4.95 6.32
CA ASP A 34 13.31 4.10 5.17
C ASP A 34 11.96 3.40 5.31
N VAL A 35 11.61 2.96 6.53
CA VAL A 35 10.28 2.40 6.84
C VAL A 35 9.17 3.39 6.48
N ASP A 36 9.35 4.68 6.78
CA ASP A 36 8.39 5.71 6.36
C ASP A 36 8.26 5.75 4.83
N VAL A 37 9.36 5.74 4.09
CA VAL A 37 9.35 5.77 2.61
C VAL A 37 8.61 4.55 2.04
N TRP A 38 8.93 3.34 2.53
CA TRP A 38 8.35 2.11 2.02
C TRP A 38 6.86 1.99 2.35
N LEU A 39 6.43 2.39 3.55
CA LEU A 39 5.01 2.42 3.91
C LEU A 39 4.22 3.41 3.04
N HIS A 40 4.78 4.58 2.73
CA HIS A 40 4.14 5.52 1.79
C HIS A 40 4.08 4.93 0.37
N ALA A 41 5.12 4.24 -0.09
CA ALA A 41 5.12 3.57 -1.39
C ALA A 41 4.06 2.46 -1.48
N ALA A 42 3.90 1.65 -0.42
CA ALA A 42 2.85 0.64 -0.33
C ALA A 42 1.44 1.26 -0.40
N ILE A 43 1.22 2.36 0.31
CA ILE A 43 -0.03 3.13 0.27
C ILE A 43 -0.33 3.62 -1.15
N SER A 44 0.64 4.28 -1.80
CA SER A 44 0.46 4.82 -3.15
C SER A 44 0.17 3.74 -4.20
N ALA A 45 0.74 2.55 -4.06
CA ALA A 45 0.46 1.42 -4.94
C ALA A 45 -1.03 1.00 -4.83
N ILE A 46 -1.55 0.87 -3.61
CA ILE A 46 -2.96 0.48 -3.41
C ILE A 46 -3.94 1.59 -3.77
N GLU A 47 -3.61 2.86 -3.52
CA GLU A 47 -4.42 4.00 -4.01
C GLU A 47 -4.49 4.02 -5.55
N SER A 48 -3.39 3.65 -6.21
CA SER A 48 -3.37 3.52 -7.67
C SER A 48 -4.30 2.39 -8.15
N CYS A 49 -4.33 1.26 -7.44
CA CYS A 49 -5.28 0.18 -7.72
C CYS A 49 -6.74 0.62 -7.48
N ASP A 50 -7.04 1.31 -6.39
CA ASP A 50 -8.41 1.73 -6.08
C ASP A 50 -8.95 2.72 -7.12
N SER A 51 -8.12 3.68 -7.55
CA SER A 51 -8.50 4.62 -8.61
C SER A 51 -8.86 3.94 -9.93
N ALA A 52 -8.21 2.81 -10.24
CA ALA A 52 -8.51 1.99 -11.40
C ALA A 52 -9.87 1.29 -11.30
N LEU A 53 -10.22 0.78 -10.12
CA LEU A 53 -11.49 0.06 -9.89
C LEU A 53 -12.70 0.95 -10.04
N VAL A 54 -12.64 2.18 -9.53
CA VAL A 54 -13.73 3.16 -9.64
C VAL A 54 -14.06 3.49 -11.10
N SER A 55 -13.07 3.40 -12.00
CA SER A 55 -13.25 3.66 -13.43
C SER A 55 -13.88 2.50 -14.22
N ARG A 56 -14.01 1.31 -13.62
CA ARG A 56 -14.46 0.09 -14.32
C ARG A 56 -15.96 -0.17 -14.15
N VAL A 57 -16.62 -0.58 -15.24
CA VAL A 57 -18.02 -1.05 -15.19
C VAL A 57 -18.08 -2.37 -14.42
N GLY A 58 -18.89 -2.44 -13.36
CA GLY A 58 -19.04 -3.61 -12.51
C GLY A 58 -18.30 -3.57 -11.17
N ASN A 59 -17.88 -2.37 -10.73
CA ASN A 59 -17.32 -2.01 -9.42
C ASN A 59 -17.08 -3.20 -8.46
N ASP A 60 -15.81 -3.58 -8.29
CA ASP A 60 -15.41 -4.70 -7.44
C ASP A 60 -15.37 -4.25 -5.97
N ALA A 61 -16.56 -4.17 -5.37
CA ALA A 61 -16.75 -3.69 -4.00
C ALA A 61 -15.93 -4.48 -2.96
N GLU A 62 -15.68 -5.77 -3.23
CA GLU A 62 -14.84 -6.60 -2.36
C GLU A 62 -13.38 -6.13 -2.42
N LEU A 63 -12.86 -5.88 -3.62
CA LEU A 63 -11.48 -5.41 -3.77
C LEU A 63 -11.30 -3.98 -3.23
N SER A 64 -12.27 -3.08 -3.42
CA SER A 64 -12.25 -1.75 -2.79
C SER A 64 -12.27 -1.82 -1.27
N GLU A 65 -13.04 -2.72 -0.67
CA GLU A 65 -13.01 -2.89 0.79
C GLU A 65 -11.65 -3.44 1.27
N LYS A 66 -11.04 -4.36 0.52
CA LYS A 66 -9.68 -4.85 0.82
C LYS A 66 -8.64 -3.73 0.70
N ASN A 67 -8.73 -2.87 -0.32
CA ASN A 67 -7.89 -1.68 -0.44
C ASN A 67 -8.02 -0.79 0.80
N ASN A 68 -9.26 -0.52 1.24
CA ASN A 68 -9.52 0.30 2.43
C ASN A 68 -8.91 -0.29 3.71
N ILE A 69 -9.00 -1.61 3.89
CA ILE A 69 -8.39 -2.30 5.04
C ILE A 69 -6.88 -2.18 4.98
N PHE A 70 -6.27 -2.44 3.81
CA PHE A 70 -4.83 -2.30 3.60
C PHE A 70 -4.33 -0.90 3.97
N LEU A 71 -5.01 0.14 3.50
CA LEU A 71 -4.66 1.53 3.77
C LEU A 71 -4.72 1.86 5.28
N LYS A 72 -5.73 1.36 5.99
CA LYS A 72 -5.84 1.54 7.45
C LYS A 72 -4.67 0.88 8.18
N LEU A 73 -4.27 -0.32 7.77
CA LEU A 73 -3.15 -1.03 8.38
C LEU A 73 -1.82 -0.30 8.15
N CYS A 74 -1.55 0.17 6.93
CA CYS A 74 -0.33 0.94 6.63
C CYS A 74 -0.27 2.26 7.41
N LYS A 75 -1.41 2.96 7.55
CA LYS A 75 -1.49 4.19 8.36
C LYS A 75 -1.23 3.94 9.84
N ASN A 76 -1.71 2.81 10.38
CA ASN A 76 -1.38 2.40 11.74
C ASN A 76 0.11 2.09 11.88
N ALA A 77 0.72 1.41 10.91
CA ALA A 77 2.15 1.10 10.90
C ALA A 77 3.01 2.38 10.86
N LEU A 78 2.64 3.37 10.03
CA LEU A 78 3.29 4.69 10.00
C LEU A 78 3.25 5.37 11.37
N MET A 79 2.08 5.35 12.02
CA MET A 79 1.93 5.94 13.34
C MET A 79 2.79 5.25 14.39
N ILE A 80 2.96 3.93 14.30
CA ILE A 80 3.87 3.18 15.18
C ILE A 80 5.32 3.56 14.89
N ASN A 81 5.74 3.59 13.61
CA ASN A 81 7.10 3.93 13.21
C ASN A 81 7.51 5.34 13.69
N MET A 82 6.60 6.32 13.59
CA MET A 82 6.78 7.67 14.11
C MET A 82 7.05 7.70 15.63
N ARG A 83 6.53 6.74 16.40
CA ARG A 83 6.80 6.65 17.85
C ARG A 83 8.15 6.00 18.17
N LEU A 84 8.70 5.22 17.25
CA LEU A 84 9.98 4.54 17.40
C LEU A 84 11.16 5.44 16.97
N ASN A 85 10.88 6.49 16.18
CA ASN A 85 11.85 7.50 15.73
C ASN A 85 11.48 8.89 16.29
N PRO A 86 11.73 9.16 17.59
CA PRO A 86 11.33 10.41 18.25
C PRO A 86 12.07 11.66 17.76
#